data_AF-A0A973PP12-F1
#
_entry.id   AF-A0A973PP12-F1
#
_cell.length_a   1.000
_cell.length_b   1.000
_cell.length_c   1.000
_cell.angle_alpha   90.00
_cell.angle_beta   90.00
_cell.angle_gamma   90.00
#
_symmetry.space_group_name_H-M   'P 1'
#
loop_
_entity.id
_entity.type
_entity.pdbx_description
1 polymer ?
#
loop_
_entity_poly.entity_id
_entity_poly.type
_entity_poly.pdbx_seq_one_letter_code
_entity_poly.pdbx_strand_id
1 'polypeptide(L)'
;MAVYGATGHTGRLVAAELHARGREIVLAGRDVVRLKAVSDELGGARVHEAALDDPDALRALAAESGCHYVDHALEQHHTKWMFDTMQEPARTAGSTMITAMSFYGGMGDLLAGAVAAGLTGVDRVISAYAVSGWRLTTGARKTAELLFADTSRITYTGGEQHVGYVEPRNAVFPFPPPLGPRTMIAPIPSSEVVTVPRHVPARQVEAQLTAHTFEEEGAFGSEWADAGTRAASDFTVA
;
A
#
# COMPACT_ATOMS: atom_id res chain seq x y z
N MET A 1 -3.16 -16.37 -9.73
CA MET A 1 -2.70 -15.05 -9.24
C MET A 1 -1.86 -15.25 -7.99
N ALA A 2 -0.79 -14.48 -7.78
CA ALA A 2 -0.01 -14.55 -6.54
C ALA A 2 -0.52 -13.52 -5.51
N VAL A 3 -0.66 -13.96 -4.25
CA VAL A 3 -0.97 -13.08 -3.10
C VAL A 3 0.28 -12.99 -2.23
N TYR A 4 0.99 -11.87 -2.28
CA TYR A 4 2.19 -11.66 -1.46
C TYR A 4 1.81 -11.11 -0.08
N GLY A 5 2.44 -11.64 0.97
CA GLY A 5 2.04 -11.35 2.35
C GLY A 5 0.81 -12.15 2.79
N ALA A 6 0.56 -13.31 2.16
CA ALA A 6 -0.59 -14.18 2.41
C ALA A 6 -0.76 -14.64 3.87
N THR A 7 0.29 -14.54 4.68
CA THR A 7 0.26 -14.90 6.11
C THR A 7 -0.17 -13.75 7.02
N GLY A 8 -0.21 -12.52 6.50
CA GLY A 8 -0.67 -11.33 7.22
C GLY A 8 -2.19 -11.23 7.26
N HIS A 9 -2.71 -10.31 8.07
CA HIS A 9 -4.16 -10.15 8.28
C HIS A 9 -4.91 -9.90 6.95
N THR A 10 -4.54 -8.86 6.21
CA THR A 10 -5.16 -8.53 4.91
C THR A 10 -4.92 -9.61 3.86
N GLY A 11 -3.70 -10.12 3.77
CA GLY A 11 -3.35 -11.17 2.81
C GLY A 11 -4.17 -12.45 2.99
N ARG A 12 -4.48 -12.84 4.24
CA ARG A 12 -5.38 -13.96 4.54
C ARG A 12 -6.81 -13.70 4.06
N LEU A 13 -7.35 -12.50 4.30
CA LEU A 13 -8.70 -12.12 3.83
C LEU A 13 -8.78 -12.15 2.30
N VAL A 14 -7.77 -11.61 1.62
CA VAL A 14 -7.68 -11.61 0.15
C VAL A 14 -7.56 -13.04 -0.39
N ALA A 15 -6.69 -13.86 0.19
CA ALA A 15 -6.53 -15.26 -0.21
C ALA A 15 -7.82 -16.07 -0.01
N ALA A 16 -8.50 -15.89 1.14
CA ALA A 16 -9.78 -16.54 1.43
C ALA A 16 -10.87 -16.14 0.43
N GLU A 17 -11.00 -14.85 0.12
CA GLU A 17 -11.99 -14.37 -0.85
C GLU A 17 -11.72 -14.88 -2.27
N LEU A 18 -10.45 -14.88 -2.69
CA LEU A 18 -10.07 -15.41 -4.00
C LEU A 18 -10.35 -16.91 -4.11
N HIS A 19 -10.03 -17.67 -3.04
CA HIS A 19 -10.33 -19.09 -2.95
C HIS A 19 -11.85 -19.34 -2.99
N ALA A 20 -12.65 -18.60 -2.22
CA ALA A 20 -14.10 -18.69 -2.22
C ALA A 20 -14.72 -18.39 -3.60
N ARG A 21 -14.07 -17.54 -4.41
CA ARG A 21 -14.43 -17.24 -5.81
C ARG A 21 -13.87 -18.25 -6.82
N GLY A 22 -13.27 -19.36 -6.38
CA GLY A 22 -12.72 -20.40 -7.24
C GLY A 22 -11.51 -19.96 -8.06
N ARG A 23 -10.75 -18.94 -7.61
CA ARG A 23 -9.54 -18.49 -8.31
C ARG A 23 -8.35 -19.34 -7.89
N GLU A 24 -7.55 -19.76 -8.86
CA GLU A 24 -6.25 -20.38 -8.59
C GLU A 24 -5.28 -19.32 -8.04
N ILE A 25 -4.80 -19.56 -6.82
CA ILE A 25 -3.89 -18.65 -6.11
C ILE A 25 -2.59 -19.33 -5.72
N VAL A 26 -1.52 -18.53 -5.70
CA VAL A 26 -0.23 -18.86 -5.08
C VAL A 26 -0.09 -17.98 -3.84
N LEU A 27 0.08 -18.60 -2.68
CA LEU A 27 0.37 -17.91 -1.43
C LEU A 27 1.87 -17.62 -1.37
N ALA A 28 2.22 -16.34 -1.34
CA ALA A 28 3.61 -15.92 -1.37
C ALA A 28 4.02 -15.10 -0.14
N GLY A 29 5.28 -15.24 0.25
CA GLY A 29 5.88 -14.50 1.37
C GLY A 29 7.18 -15.14 1.87
N ARG A 30 7.77 -14.53 2.89
CA ARG A 30 9.10 -14.90 3.42
C ARG A 30 9.12 -16.05 4.43
N ASP A 31 7.96 -16.57 4.82
CA ASP A 31 7.85 -17.58 5.88
C ASP A 31 7.05 -18.78 5.37
N VAL A 32 7.78 -19.76 4.82
CA VAL A 32 7.21 -20.96 4.21
C VAL A 32 6.37 -21.79 5.20
N VAL A 33 6.72 -21.79 6.49
CA VAL A 33 5.99 -22.54 7.52
C VAL A 33 4.61 -21.91 7.72
N ARG A 34 4.56 -20.58 7.86
CA ARG A 34 3.28 -19.87 7.99
C ARG A 34 2.46 -19.92 6.71
N LEU A 35 3.10 -19.94 5.54
CA LEU A 35 2.40 -20.09 4.26
C LEU A 35 1.73 -21.46 4.12
N LYS A 36 2.42 -22.54 4.52
CA LYS A 36 1.86 -23.89 4.53
C LYS A 36 0.61 -23.98 5.41
N ALA A 37 0.63 -23.37 6.59
CA ALA A 37 -0.56 -23.32 7.45
C ALA A 37 -1.77 -22.66 6.77
N VAL A 38 -1.56 -21.53 6.06
CA VAL A 38 -2.63 -20.88 5.28
C VAL A 38 -3.07 -21.74 4.09
N SER A 39 -2.13 -22.41 3.43
CA SER A 39 -2.44 -23.36 2.35
C SER A 39 -3.37 -24.46 2.83
N ASP A 40 -3.08 -25.07 3.98
CA ASP A 40 -3.88 -26.16 4.54
C ASP A 40 -5.31 -25.68 4.90
N GLU A 41 -5.44 -24.47 5.45
CA GLU A 41 -6.74 -23.81 5.70
C GLU A 41 -7.54 -23.60 4.40
N LEU A 42 -6.87 -23.37 3.27
CA LEU A 42 -7.46 -23.12 1.95
C LEU A 42 -7.47 -24.35 1.03
N GLY A 43 -7.37 -25.56 1.59
CA GLY A 43 -7.50 -26.80 0.83
C GLY A 43 -6.32 -27.14 -0.09
N GLY A 44 -5.11 -26.69 0.26
CA GLY A 44 -3.87 -27.05 -0.43
C GLY A 44 -3.43 -26.07 -1.52
N ALA A 45 -3.66 -24.77 -1.32
CA ALA A 45 -3.19 -23.74 -2.25
C ALA A 45 -1.66 -23.79 -2.45
N ARG A 46 -1.18 -23.51 -3.66
CA ARG A 46 0.28 -23.50 -3.94
C ARG A 46 0.98 -22.47 -3.06
N VAL A 47 2.16 -22.81 -2.57
CA VAL A 47 3.01 -21.94 -1.74
C VAL A 47 4.29 -21.62 -2.49
N HIS A 48 4.70 -20.36 -2.44
CA HIS A 48 5.97 -19.88 -2.98
C HIS A 48 6.70 -19.01 -1.97
N GLU A 49 7.89 -19.42 -1.57
CA GLU A 49 8.73 -18.61 -0.69
C GLU A 49 9.43 -17.53 -1.51
N ALA A 50 9.19 -16.27 -1.16
CA ALA A 50 9.89 -15.13 -1.72
C ALA A 50 10.03 -14.06 -0.65
N ALA A 51 11.25 -13.57 -0.46
CA ALA A 51 11.51 -12.38 0.35
C ALA A 51 11.44 -11.13 -0.53
N LEU A 52 11.09 -9.97 0.05
CA LEU A 52 10.94 -8.72 -0.72
C LEU A 52 12.28 -8.17 -1.23
N ASP A 53 13.37 -8.56 -0.57
CA ASP A 53 14.75 -8.22 -0.89
C ASP A 53 15.45 -9.29 -1.74
N ASP A 54 14.71 -10.29 -2.23
CA ASP A 54 15.20 -11.30 -3.16
C ASP A 54 14.54 -11.12 -4.55
N PRO A 55 15.20 -10.35 -5.46
CA PRO A 55 14.71 -10.14 -6.81
C PRO A 55 14.48 -11.43 -7.61
N ASP A 56 15.32 -12.44 -7.41
CA ASP A 56 15.24 -13.68 -8.19
C ASP A 56 14.10 -14.56 -7.69
N ALA A 57 13.85 -14.60 -6.37
CA ALA A 57 12.67 -15.28 -5.82
C ALA A 57 11.36 -14.60 -6.24
N LEU A 58 11.31 -13.27 -6.29
CA LEU A 58 10.14 -12.53 -6.78
C LEU A 58 9.95 -12.68 -8.29
N ARG A 59 11.04 -12.77 -9.07
CA ARG A 59 10.98 -13.10 -10.49
C ARG A 59 10.47 -14.52 -10.70
N ALA A 60 10.96 -15.48 -9.92
CA ALA A 60 10.49 -16.85 -9.95
C ALA A 60 8.99 -16.92 -9.64
N LEU A 61 8.51 -16.18 -8.63
CA LEU A 61 7.08 -16.07 -8.32
C LEU A 61 6.24 -15.57 -9.51
N ALA A 62 6.72 -14.52 -10.19
CA ALA A 62 6.03 -13.96 -11.36
C ALA A 62 6.08 -14.92 -12.57
N ALA A 63 7.17 -15.67 -12.74
CA ALA A 63 7.41 -16.58 -13.85
C ALA A 63 6.74 -17.94 -13.69
N GLU A 64 6.69 -18.51 -12.47
CA GLU A 64 6.25 -19.88 -12.18
C GLU A 64 4.80 -20.18 -12.57
N SER A 65 4.03 -19.17 -12.97
CA SER A 65 2.60 -19.35 -13.16
C SER A 65 1.96 -18.50 -14.26
N GLY A 66 2.73 -17.69 -15.00
CA GLY A 66 2.14 -16.55 -15.73
C GLY A 66 1.24 -15.70 -14.82
N CYS A 67 1.54 -15.68 -13.50
CA CYS A 67 0.66 -15.07 -12.53
C CYS A 67 0.96 -13.59 -12.44
N HIS A 68 -0.10 -12.80 -12.55
CA HIS A 68 -0.07 -11.42 -12.10
C HIS A 68 0.20 -11.38 -10.58
N TYR A 69 0.92 -10.33 -10.17
CA TYR A 69 1.30 -10.03 -8.81
C TYR A 69 0.50 -8.82 -8.31
N VAL A 70 -0.01 -8.90 -7.09
CA VAL A 70 -0.59 -7.76 -6.38
C VAL A 70 -0.10 -7.74 -4.94
N ASP A 71 0.28 -6.56 -4.44
CA ASP A 71 0.60 -6.33 -3.04
C ASP A 71 -0.17 -5.12 -2.47
N HIS A 72 -0.09 -4.98 -1.14
CA HIS A 72 -0.67 -3.87 -0.38
C HIS A 72 0.43 -3.07 0.37
N ALA A 73 1.68 -3.18 -0.07
CA ALA A 73 2.84 -2.57 0.58
C ALA A 73 2.68 -1.05 0.61
N LEU A 74 3.13 -0.42 1.70
CA LEU A 74 3.06 1.03 1.86
C LEU A 74 4.45 1.67 1.75
N GLU A 75 5.49 0.86 1.86
CA GLU A 75 6.89 1.23 1.89
C GLU A 75 7.37 1.83 0.55
N GLN A 76 7.62 3.14 0.54
CA GLN A 76 8.01 3.90 -0.65
C GLN A 76 9.20 3.28 -1.40
N HIS A 77 10.23 2.84 -0.67
CA HIS A 77 11.42 2.22 -1.26
C HIS A 77 11.14 0.88 -1.90
N HIS A 78 10.25 0.08 -1.31
CA HIS A 78 9.83 -1.18 -1.90
C HIS A 78 9.08 -0.94 -3.21
N THR A 79 8.11 -0.02 -3.20
CA THR A 79 7.36 0.40 -4.39
C THR A 79 8.30 0.91 -5.48
N LYS A 80 9.28 1.76 -5.13
CA LYS A 80 10.29 2.25 -6.07
C LYS A 80 11.13 1.11 -6.65
N TRP A 81 11.65 0.23 -5.79
CA TRP A 81 12.45 -0.92 -6.21
C TRP A 81 11.68 -1.85 -7.15
N MET A 82 10.38 -2.09 -6.89
CA MET A 82 9.51 -2.86 -7.77
C MET A 82 9.46 -2.27 -9.18
N PHE A 83 9.26 -0.96 -9.29
CA PHE A 83 9.27 -0.30 -10.61
C PHE A 83 10.64 -0.37 -11.28
N ASP A 84 11.71 -0.09 -10.54
CA ASP A 84 13.06 0.00 -11.11
C ASP A 84 13.61 -1.37 -11.54
N THR A 85 13.24 -2.43 -10.83
CA THR A 85 13.88 -3.76 -10.97
C THR A 85 12.97 -4.79 -11.65
N MET A 86 11.66 -4.72 -11.44
CA MET A 86 10.74 -5.80 -11.86
C MET A 86 10.04 -5.53 -13.19
N GLN A 87 10.19 -4.34 -13.78
CA GLN A 87 9.50 -3.99 -15.03
C GLN A 87 9.88 -4.92 -16.21
N GLU A 88 11.17 -5.08 -16.50
CA GLU A 88 11.64 -5.96 -17.59
C GLU A 88 11.38 -7.45 -17.30
N PRO A 89 11.64 -7.96 -16.08
CA PRO A 89 11.25 -9.32 -15.71
C PRO A 89 9.75 -9.59 -15.91
N ALA A 90 8.87 -8.68 -15.47
CA ALA A 90 7.42 -8.82 -15.62
C ALA A 90 7.00 -8.85 -17.09
N ARG A 91 7.56 -7.96 -17.92
CA ARG A 91 7.32 -7.92 -19.37
C ARG A 91 7.74 -9.22 -20.06
N THR A 92 8.92 -9.73 -19.73
CA THR A 92 9.45 -10.97 -20.30
C THR A 92 8.59 -12.18 -19.93
N ALA A 93 8.09 -12.22 -18.70
CA ALA A 93 7.21 -13.28 -18.21
C ALA A 93 5.75 -13.15 -18.72
N GLY A 94 5.37 -12.03 -19.35
CA GLY A 94 3.98 -11.74 -19.71
C GLY A 94 3.08 -11.51 -18.49
N SER A 95 3.67 -11.15 -17.34
CA SER A 95 2.97 -10.96 -16.07
C SER A 95 2.71 -9.47 -15.79
N THR A 96 1.62 -9.19 -15.09
CA THR A 96 1.29 -7.83 -14.61
C THR A 96 1.64 -7.77 -13.14
N MET A 97 2.40 -6.76 -12.72
CA MET A 97 2.73 -6.54 -11.31
C MET A 97 2.13 -5.22 -10.86
N ILE A 98 1.29 -5.27 -9.82
CA ILE A 98 0.62 -4.12 -9.23
C ILE A 98 1.09 -4.00 -7.78
N THR A 99 1.85 -2.95 -7.46
CA THR A 99 2.33 -2.67 -6.11
C THR A 99 1.52 -1.55 -5.47
N ALA A 100 1.58 -1.44 -4.15
CA ALA A 100 0.92 -0.40 -3.36
C ALA A 100 -0.60 -0.33 -3.53
N MET A 101 -1.25 -1.47 -3.83
CA MET A 101 -2.69 -1.53 -4.04
C MET A 101 -3.43 -1.74 -2.72
N SER A 102 -3.42 -0.69 -1.91
CA SER A 102 -4.17 -0.55 -0.67
C SER A 102 -5.10 0.67 -0.75
N PHE A 103 -5.91 0.89 0.29
CA PHE A 103 -6.69 2.12 0.37
C PHE A 103 -5.80 3.36 0.59
N TYR A 104 -4.66 3.21 1.28
CA TYR A 104 -3.55 4.17 1.22
C TYR A 104 -2.66 3.86 0.01
N GLY A 105 -2.10 4.86 -0.67
CA GLY A 105 -1.35 4.62 -1.89
C GLY A 105 -2.29 4.39 -3.07
N GLY A 106 -2.75 3.14 -3.24
CA GLY A 106 -3.46 2.68 -4.43
C GLY A 106 -4.76 3.45 -4.73
N MET A 107 -5.63 3.67 -3.74
CA MET A 107 -6.86 4.44 -3.98
C MET A 107 -6.57 5.92 -4.28
N GLY A 108 -5.59 6.52 -3.60
CA GLY A 108 -5.15 7.89 -3.86
C GLY A 108 -4.58 8.05 -5.26
N ASP A 109 -3.78 7.07 -5.69
CA ASP A 109 -3.20 6.97 -7.03
C ASP A 109 -4.26 6.86 -8.14
N LEU A 110 -5.24 5.97 -7.95
CA LEU A 110 -6.34 5.78 -8.89
C LEU A 110 -7.21 7.05 -9.00
N LEU A 111 -7.53 7.70 -7.88
CA LEU A 111 -8.27 8.96 -7.86
C LEU A 111 -7.49 10.08 -8.55
N ALA A 112 -6.19 10.20 -8.29
CA ALA A 112 -5.33 11.19 -8.94
C ALA A 112 -5.36 11.01 -10.47
N GLY A 113 -5.24 9.78 -10.96
CA GLY A 113 -5.32 9.48 -12.39
C GLY A 113 -6.69 9.82 -13.00
N ALA A 114 -7.77 9.45 -12.31
CA ALA A 114 -9.14 9.71 -12.76
C ALA A 114 -9.47 11.22 -12.82
N VAL A 115 -9.05 11.98 -11.80
CA VAL A 115 -9.30 13.42 -11.71
C VAL A 115 -8.38 14.21 -12.64
N ALA A 116 -7.15 13.77 -12.83
CA ALA A 116 -6.19 14.43 -13.72
C ALA A 116 -6.43 14.12 -15.21
N ALA A 117 -7.35 13.23 -15.55
CA ALA A 117 -7.65 12.87 -16.93
C ALA A 117 -8.04 14.11 -17.76
N GLY A 118 -7.23 14.41 -18.78
CA GLY A 118 -7.42 15.57 -19.67
C GLY A 118 -6.88 16.90 -19.11
N LEU A 119 -6.35 16.93 -17.89
CA LEU A 119 -5.64 18.10 -17.38
C LEU A 119 -4.24 18.18 -17.99
N THR A 120 -3.74 19.41 -18.15
CA THR A 120 -2.36 19.68 -18.53
C THR A 120 -1.73 20.61 -17.50
N GLY A 121 -0.45 20.40 -17.18
CA GLY A 121 0.28 21.26 -16.24
C GLY A 121 -0.23 21.18 -14.80
N VAL A 122 -0.36 19.97 -14.24
CA VAL A 122 -0.74 19.79 -12.84
C VAL A 122 0.43 20.28 -11.95
N ASP A 123 0.22 21.35 -11.19
CA ASP A 123 1.28 21.85 -10.29
C ASP A 123 1.48 20.91 -9.09
N ARG A 124 0.39 20.45 -8.47
CA ARG A 124 0.44 19.63 -7.27
C ARG A 124 -0.71 18.64 -7.22
N VAL A 125 -0.41 17.41 -6.81
CA VAL A 125 -1.36 16.40 -6.35
C VAL A 125 -1.18 16.24 -4.84
N ILE A 126 -2.29 16.31 -4.10
CA ILE A 126 -2.33 15.97 -2.67
C ILE A 126 -3.36 14.85 -2.52
N SER A 127 -2.93 13.69 -2.04
CA SER A 127 -3.84 12.63 -1.62
C SER A 127 -4.09 12.78 -0.12
N ALA A 128 -5.31 13.12 0.26
CA ALA A 128 -5.68 13.39 1.64
C ALA A 128 -6.57 12.29 2.21
N TYR A 129 -6.09 11.68 3.29
CA TYR A 129 -6.77 10.60 4.00
C TYR A 129 -7.36 11.10 5.30
N ALA A 130 -8.67 10.99 5.45
CA ALA A 130 -9.34 11.11 6.74
C ALA A 130 -9.79 9.73 7.20
N VAL A 131 -9.33 9.30 8.37
CA VAL A 131 -9.63 7.95 8.88
C VAL A 131 -10.06 8.05 10.32
N SER A 132 -11.20 7.43 10.64
CA SER A 132 -11.77 7.40 11.99
C SER A 132 -12.11 5.99 12.43
N GLY A 133 -12.08 5.75 13.75
CA GLY A 133 -12.33 4.44 14.32
C GLY A 133 -11.26 3.41 13.94
N TRP A 134 -10.03 3.86 13.66
CA TRP A 134 -8.98 2.96 13.19
C TRP A 134 -8.57 1.97 14.28
N ARG A 135 -8.39 0.71 13.91
CA ARG A 135 -7.97 -0.37 14.80
C ARG A 135 -6.77 -1.10 14.20
N LEU A 136 -5.56 -0.59 14.47
CA LEU A 136 -4.33 -1.13 13.89
C LEU A 136 -4.13 -2.60 14.30
N THR A 137 -3.73 -3.42 13.34
CA THR A 137 -3.23 -4.77 13.63
C THR A 137 -1.80 -4.66 14.18
N THR A 138 -1.33 -5.70 14.87
CA THR A 138 0.08 -5.77 15.32
C THR A 138 1.07 -5.55 14.15
N GLY A 139 0.73 -6.10 12.97
CA GLY A 139 1.51 -5.88 11.75
C GLY A 139 1.50 -4.42 11.29
N ALA A 140 0.31 -3.80 11.20
CA ALA A 140 0.18 -2.41 10.78
C ALA A 140 0.84 -1.43 11.75
N ARG A 141 0.79 -1.68 13.06
CA ARG A 141 1.52 -0.88 14.07
C ARG A 141 3.02 -0.92 13.84
N LYS A 142 3.58 -2.12 13.62
CA LYS A 142 5.01 -2.29 13.32
C LYS A 142 5.40 -1.60 12.01
N THR A 143 4.55 -1.69 10.98
CA THR A 143 4.76 -0.96 9.71
C THR A 143 4.75 0.54 9.95
N ALA A 144 3.79 1.08 10.71
CA ALA A 144 3.75 2.50 11.04
C ALA A 144 5.01 2.96 11.79
N GLU A 145 5.45 2.22 12.81
CA GLU A 145 6.69 2.49 13.54
C GLU A 145 7.91 2.58 12.62
N LEU A 146 8.05 1.63 11.69
CA LEU A 146 9.15 1.62 10.72
C LEU A 146 9.07 2.79 9.74
N LEU A 147 7.88 3.05 9.19
CA LEU A 147 7.65 4.13 8.23
C LEU A 147 7.93 5.51 8.84
N PHE A 148 7.46 5.76 10.06
CA PHE A 148 7.67 7.05 10.72
C PHE A 148 9.11 7.23 11.23
N ALA A 149 9.79 6.13 11.60
CA ALA A 149 11.20 6.16 11.98
C ALA A 149 12.16 6.32 10.78
N ASP A 150 11.72 5.99 9.56
CA ASP A 150 12.55 6.12 8.36
C ASP A 150 12.82 7.60 8.04
N THR A 151 14.11 7.95 8.07
CA THR A 151 14.63 9.28 7.75
C THR A 151 15.05 9.42 6.29
N SER A 152 15.17 8.32 5.55
CA SER A 152 15.43 8.31 4.12
C SER A 152 14.09 8.29 3.40
N ARG A 153 13.45 9.43 3.15
CA ARG A 153 12.11 9.47 2.55
C ARG A 153 12.20 9.79 1.07
N ILE A 154 11.32 9.17 0.28
CA ILE A 154 11.15 9.57 -1.13
C ILE A 154 10.15 10.72 -1.15
N THR A 155 10.49 11.79 -1.87
CA THR A 155 9.56 12.87 -2.19
C THR A 155 9.57 13.16 -3.68
N TYR A 156 8.52 13.83 -4.16
CA TYR A 156 8.43 14.25 -5.54
C TYR A 156 8.14 15.74 -5.61
N THR A 157 9.15 16.53 -5.96
CA THR A 157 9.04 18.00 -6.04
C THR A 157 9.81 18.54 -7.25
N GLY A 158 9.28 19.60 -7.86
CA GLY A 158 9.88 20.20 -9.05
C GLY A 158 9.80 19.35 -10.32
N GLY A 159 9.02 18.27 -10.30
CA GLY A 159 8.98 17.26 -11.36
C GLY A 159 10.02 16.15 -11.22
N GLU A 160 10.68 16.04 -10.07
CA GLU A 160 11.75 15.06 -9.83
C GLU A 160 11.59 14.34 -8.49
N GLN A 161 12.10 13.10 -8.42
CA GLN A 161 12.19 12.33 -7.17
C GLN A 161 13.44 12.74 -6.37
N HIS A 162 13.27 12.94 -5.07
CA HIS A 162 14.35 13.23 -4.13
C HIS A 162 14.34 12.22 -3.00
N VAL A 163 15.53 11.88 -2.47
CA VAL A 163 15.68 11.01 -1.30
C VAL A 163 16.37 11.79 -0.20
N GLY A 164 15.76 11.83 0.99
CA GLY A 164 16.35 12.48 2.14
C GLY A 164 15.37 12.68 3.28
N TYR A 165 15.84 13.37 4.31
CA TYR A 165 15.02 13.71 5.46
C TYR A 165 13.97 14.76 5.12
N VAL A 166 12.75 14.53 5.59
CA VAL A 166 11.65 15.48 5.50
C VAL A 166 10.94 15.54 6.83
N GLU A 167 11.00 16.70 7.48
CA GLU A 167 10.29 16.98 8.72
C GLU A 167 8.77 16.95 8.48
N PRO A 168 7.99 16.11 9.18
CA PRO A 168 6.54 16.19 9.17
C PRO A 168 6.07 17.55 9.69
N ARG A 169 5.00 18.07 9.10
CA ARG A 169 4.33 19.30 9.54
C ARG A 169 2.84 19.07 9.69
N ASN A 170 2.22 19.94 10.48
CA ASN A 170 0.77 20.09 10.44
C ASN A 170 0.38 20.90 9.20
N ALA A 171 -0.58 20.37 8.45
CA ALA A 171 -1.27 21.06 7.37
C ALA A 171 -2.78 21.11 7.66
N VAL A 172 -3.52 21.89 6.89
CA VAL A 172 -5.00 21.86 6.91
C VAL A 172 -5.47 21.44 5.53
N PHE A 173 -6.25 20.36 5.45
CA PHE A 173 -6.90 19.94 4.22
C PHE A 173 -8.40 20.23 4.28
N PRO A 174 -8.98 20.94 3.29
CA PRO A 174 -10.37 21.35 3.29
C PRO A 174 -11.28 20.24 2.72
N PHE A 175 -11.50 19.15 3.47
CA PHE A 175 -12.47 18.14 3.03
C PHE A 175 -13.86 18.76 2.85
N PRO A 176 -14.64 18.29 1.86
CA PRO A 176 -16.03 18.72 1.71
C PRO A 176 -16.88 18.31 2.93
N PRO A 177 -18.05 18.95 3.14
CA PRO A 177 -19.02 18.47 4.12
C PRO A 177 -19.38 16.98 3.89
N PRO A 178 -19.63 16.21 4.97
CA PRO A 178 -19.76 16.64 6.36
C PRO A 178 -18.42 16.72 7.13
N LEU A 179 -17.29 16.29 6.55
CA LEU A 179 -16.02 16.25 7.27
C LEU A 179 -15.48 17.65 7.58
N GLY A 180 -15.55 18.56 6.62
CA GLY A 180 -14.99 19.91 6.73
C GLY A 180 -13.46 19.95 6.87
N PRO A 181 -12.87 21.13 7.08
CA PRO A 181 -11.42 21.26 7.21
C PRO A 181 -10.85 20.41 8.36
N ARG A 182 -9.74 19.71 8.12
CA ARG A 182 -9.05 18.87 9.11
C ARG A 182 -7.56 19.18 9.18
N THR A 183 -7.01 19.06 10.39
CA THR A 183 -5.57 19.06 10.63
C THR A 183 -4.97 17.75 10.15
N MET A 184 -3.90 17.85 9.37
CA MET A 184 -3.24 16.74 8.70
C MET A 184 -1.78 16.65 9.12
N ILE A 185 -1.24 15.44 9.17
CA ILE A 185 0.20 15.17 9.18
C ILE A 185 0.66 15.11 7.72
N ALA A 186 1.66 15.91 7.36
CA ALA A 186 2.13 16.07 5.98
C ALA A 186 3.65 16.24 5.87
N PRO A 187 4.32 15.62 4.88
CA PRO A 187 3.87 14.42 4.18
C PRO A 187 3.82 13.21 5.12
N ILE A 188 2.93 12.26 4.86
CA ILE A 188 3.13 10.88 5.31
C ILE A 188 4.02 10.12 4.30
N PRO A 189 4.86 9.19 4.75
CA PRO A 189 5.72 8.39 3.87
C PRO A 189 4.89 7.32 3.14
N SER A 190 4.23 7.71 2.06
CA SER A 190 3.34 6.86 1.28
C SER A 190 3.74 6.76 -0.20
N SER A 191 3.30 5.70 -0.86
CA SER A 191 3.78 5.27 -2.18
C SER A 191 3.37 6.17 -3.36
N GLU A 192 2.44 7.10 -3.18
CA GLU A 192 1.92 8.01 -4.21
C GLU A 192 3.02 8.86 -4.84
N VAL A 193 4.04 9.25 -4.07
CA VAL A 193 5.21 9.99 -4.58
C VAL A 193 6.04 9.18 -5.60
N VAL A 194 5.80 7.87 -5.66
CA VAL A 194 6.37 6.95 -6.64
C VAL A 194 5.34 6.63 -7.73
N THR A 195 4.10 6.31 -7.38
CA THR A 195 3.11 5.83 -8.35
C THR A 195 2.53 6.95 -9.21
N VAL A 196 2.07 8.06 -8.60
CA VAL A 196 1.31 9.12 -9.29
C VAL A 196 2.10 9.79 -10.42
N PRO A 197 3.38 10.18 -10.23
CA PRO A 197 4.15 10.85 -11.29
C PRO A 197 4.33 10.03 -12.57
N ARG A 198 4.05 8.71 -12.54
CA ARG A 198 4.19 7.83 -13.70
C ARG A 198 3.03 7.96 -14.69
N HIS A 199 1.89 8.48 -14.26
CA HIS A 199 0.70 8.62 -15.10
C HIS A 199 0.01 9.99 -15.00
N VAL A 200 0.32 10.77 -13.96
CA VAL A 200 -0.11 12.17 -13.83
C VAL A 200 1.09 13.11 -14.05
N PRO A 201 1.02 14.08 -14.98
CA PRO A 201 2.10 15.04 -15.24
C PRO A 201 2.11 16.15 -14.17
N ALA A 202 2.34 15.75 -12.91
CA ALA A 202 2.41 16.64 -11.76
C ALA A 202 3.83 17.22 -11.57
N ARG A 203 3.95 18.43 -11.01
CA ARG A 203 5.24 18.97 -10.52
C ARG A 203 5.53 18.56 -9.09
N GLN A 204 4.50 18.25 -8.29
CA GLN A 204 4.61 17.88 -6.89
C GLN A 204 3.55 16.84 -6.51
N VAL A 205 3.94 15.88 -5.67
CA VAL A 205 3.02 14.88 -5.10
C VAL A 205 3.25 14.78 -3.60
N GLU A 206 2.18 14.84 -2.82
CA GLU A 206 2.20 14.70 -1.36
C GLU A 206 1.02 13.84 -0.90
N ALA A 207 1.26 12.96 0.08
CA ALA A 207 0.19 12.26 0.78
C ALA A 207 0.05 12.80 2.20
N GLN A 208 -1.19 12.90 2.70
CA GLN A 208 -1.50 13.44 4.02
C GLN A 208 -2.50 12.56 4.76
N LEU A 209 -2.40 12.48 6.09
CA LEU A 209 -3.35 11.75 6.94
C LEU A 209 -3.83 12.64 8.07
N THR A 210 -5.10 12.58 8.43
CA THR A 210 -5.65 13.34 9.55
C THR A 210 -4.90 13.07 10.85
N ALA A 211 -4.45 14.12 11.55
CA ALA A 211 -3.73 13.98 12.82
C ALA A 211 -4.57 13.22 13.87
N HIS A 212 -5.88 13.47 13.87
CA HIS A 212 -6.85 12.83 14.74
C HIS A 212 -6.81 11.30 14.70
N THR A 213 -6.48 10.71 13.54
CA THR A 213 -6.41 9.25 13.35
C THR A 213 -5.50 8.56 14.37
N PHE A 214 -4.42 9.22 14.80
CA PHE A 214 -3.48 8.68 15.79
C PHE A 214 -3.77 9.12 17.23
N GLU A 215 -4.67 10.07 17.42
CA GLU A 215 -5.11 10.56 18.74
C GLU A 215 -6.27 9.73 19.29
N GLU A 216 -7.00 9.00 18.43
CA GLU A 216 -8.14 8.20 18.83
C GLU A 216 -7.79 7.05 19.77
N GLU A 217 -8.63 6.89 20.80
CA GLU A 217 -8.53 5.76 21.72
C GLU A 217 -8.71 4.44 20.97
N GLY A 218 -7.77 3.51 21.19
CA GLY A 218 -7.77 2.20 20.53
C GLY A 218 -7.08 2.16 19.18
N ALA A 219 -6.60 3.28 18.62
CA ALA A 219 -5.79 3.26 17.39
C ALA A 219 -4.61 2.28 17.51
N PHE A 220 -3.79 2.45 18.54
CA PHE A 220 -2.62 1.60 18.83
C PHE A 220 -2.87 0.47 19.84
N GLY A 221 -3.96 0.54 20.62
CA GLY A 221 -4.30 -0.41 21.69
C GLY A 221 -5.20 -1.57 21.28
N SER A 222 -5.39 -1.79 19.98
CA SER A 222 -6.41 -2.71 19.44
C SER A 222 -5.85 -4.06 18.97
N GLU A 223 -4.77 -4.56 19.57
CA GLU A 223 -4.16 -5.84 19.19
C GLU A 223 -5.17 -7.01 19.20
N TRP A 224 -6.06 -7.01 20.19
CA TRP A 224 -7.06 -8.06 20.39
C TRP A 224 -8.45 -7.75 19.81
N ALA A 225 -8.58 -6.65 19.06
CA ALA A 225 -9.85 -6.32 18.42
C ALA A 225 -10.25 -7.40 17.40
N ASP A 226 -11.51 -7.83 17.46
CA ASP A 226 -12.09 -8.78 16.51
C ASP A 226 -12.26 -8.17 15.11
N ALA A 227 -12.57 -9.02 14.13
CA ALA A 227 -12.69 -8.59 12.73
C ALA A 227 -13.83 -7.59 12.49
N GLY A 228 -14.96 -7.71 13.20
CA GLY A 228 -16.09 -6.79 13.07
C GLY A 228 -15.74 -5.41 13.60
N THR A 229 -15.10 -5.35 14.77
CA THR A 229 -14.59 -4.11 15.37
C THR A 229 -13.55 -3.43 14.46
N ARG A 230 -12.68 -4.20 13.79
CA ARG A 230 -11.71 -3.66 12.83
C ARG A 230 -12.36 -3.16 11.54
N ALA A 231 -13.40 -3.84 11.06
CA ALA A 231 -14.10 -3.48 9.85
C ALA A 231 -14.97 -2.21 10.00
N ALA A 232 -15.23 -1.78 11.24
CA ALA A 232 -16.01 -0.58 11.54
C ALA A 232 -15.21 0.74 11.44
N SER A 233 -14.02 0.73 10.83
CA SER A 233 -13.28 1.96 10.51
C SER A 233 -13.91 2.68 9.31
N ASP A 234 -14.05 4.00 9.42
CA ASP A 234 -14.50 4.86 8.33
C ASP A 234 -13.31 5.58 7.70
N PHE A 235 -13.33 5.73 6.39
CA PHE A 235 -12.30 6.49 5.68
C PHE A 235 -12.88 7.35 4.56
N THR A 236 -12.24 8.49 4.31
CA THR A 236 -12.45 9.37 3.17
C THR A 236 -11.10 9.64 2.51
N VAL A 237 -11.06 9.51 1.18
CA VAL A 237 -9.90 9.86 0.36
C VAL A 237 -10.33 11.00 -0.56
N ALA A 238 -9.51 12.05 -0.63
CA ALA A 238 -9.73 13.22 -1.47
C ALA A 238 -8.45 13.63 -2.21
#